data_AF-A0A7W0HBY2-F1
#
_entry.id   AF-A0A7W0HBY2-F1
#
_cell.length_a   1.000
_cell.length_b   1.000
_cell.length_c   1.000
_cell.angle_alpha   90.00
_cell.angle_beta   90.00
_cell.angle_gamma   90.00
#
_symmetry.space_group_name_H-M   'P 1'
#
loop_
_entity.id
_entity.type
_entity.pdbx_description
1 polymer ?
#
loop_
_entity_poly.entity_id
_entity_poly.type
_entity_poly.pdbx_seq_one_letter_code
_entity_poly.pdbx_strand_id
1 'polypeptide(L)'
;MSEDRSTAADEAVVPEVVHGGLEAENRLLRLVIDVTSSDLDLSEVVRRVPALVTEATGSDVCFVHLVDEEQHRVVLVGATPPFDEQVGMVQL
;
A
#
# COMPACT_ATOMS: atom_id res chain seq x y z
N MET A 1 -20.44 -53.27 -36.94
CA MET A 1 -19.35 -53.29 -35.95
C MET A 1 -19.22 -51.88 -35.42
N SER A 2 -19.66 -51.71 -34.18
CA SER A 2 -19.62 -50.47 -33.41
C SER A 2 -18.30 -50.41 -32.68
N GLU A 3 -17.56 -49.31 -32.76
CA GLU A 3 -16.59 -48.94 -31.73
C GLU A 3 -16.62 -47.43 -31.55
N ASP A 4 -17.43 -47.05 -30.57
CA ASP A 4 -17.35 -45.82 -29.82
C ASP A 4 -16.06 -45.86 -28.97
N ARG A 5 -15.19 -44.85 -29.12
CA ARG A 5 -14.15 -44.52 -28.13
C ARG A 5 -13.62 -43.11 -28.33
N SER A 6 -14.28 -42.18 -27.64
CA SER A 6 -13.68 -41.17 -26.77
C SER A 6 -12.15 -41.07 -26.78
N THR A 7 -11.60 -39.90 -27.11
CA THR A 7 -10.60 -39.17 -26.27
C THR A 7 -9.96 -38.03 -27.05
N ALA A 8 -10.10 -36.84 -26.47
CA ALA A 8 -9.24 -35.65 -26.51
C ALA A 8 -10.21 -34.45 -26.48
N ALA A 9 -10.85 -34.24 -25.34
CA ALA A 9 -10.35 -33.26 -24.37
C ALA A 9 -10.24 -31.90 -25.05
N ASP A 10 -11.36 -31.19 -24.97
CA ASP A 10 -11.47 -29.75 -25.01
C ASP A 10 -10.37 -29.14 -24.13
N GLU A 11 -9.21 -28.86 -24.73
CA GLU A 11 -8.18 -28.04 -24.12
C GLU A 11 -8.66 -26.61 -24.23
N ALA A 12 -9.63 -26.29 -23.38
CA ALA A 12 -9.90 -24.93 -22.99
C ALA A 12 -8.57 -24.39 -22.45
N VAL A 13 -7.90 -23.59 -23.28
CA VAL A 13 -6.90 -22.62 -22.84
C VAL A 13 -7.63 -21.77 -21.81
N VAL A 14 -7.49 -22.17 -20.55
CA VAL A 14 -7.85 -21.34 -19.41
C VAL A 14 -7.04 -20.07 -19.60
N PRO A 15 -7.67 -18.92 -19.85
CA PRO A 15 -6.93 -17.68 -19.94
C PRO A 15 -6.24 -17.53 -18.58
N GLU A 16 -4.92 -17.40 -18.62
CA GLU A 16 -4.07 -17.11 -17.48
C GLU A 16 -4.70 -15.94 -16.72
N VAL A 17 -5.43 -16.28 -15.66
CA VAL A 17 -6.19 -15.31 -14.89
C VAL A 17 -5.15 -14.48 -14.14
N VAL A 18 -4.94 -13.28 -14.66
CA VAL A 18 -4.22 -12.13 -14.10
C VAL A 18 -3.72 -12.37 -12.67
N HIS A 19 -2.56 -13.03 -12.54
CA HIS A 19 -1.94 -13.30 -11.23
C HIS A 19 -1.49 -11.99 -10.53
N GLY A 20 -1.46 -10.86 -11.24
CA GLY A 20 -1.08 -9.57 -10.66
C GLY A 20 -2.06 -9.02 -9.62
N GLY A 21 -3.35 -9.36 -9.71
CA GLY A 21 -4.38 -8.82 -8.79
C GLY A 21 -4.33 -9.45 -7.41
N LEU A 22 -4.35 -10.79 -7.36
CA LEU A 22 -4.24 -11.56 -6.11
C LEU A 22 -2.89 -11.35 -5.43
N GLU A 23 -1.80 -11.24 -6.19
CA GLU A 23 -0.49 -10.93 -5.64
C GLU A 23 -0.39 -9.50 -5.10
N ALA A 24 -0.98 -8.51 -5.78
CA ALA A 24 -1.04 -7.14 -5.30
C ALA A 24 -1.90 -7.03 -4.03
N GLU A 25 -3.04 -7.72 -4.00
CA GLU A 25 -3.91 -7.83 -2.83
C GLU A 25 -3.17 -8.49 -1.65
N ASN A 26 -2.43 -9.58 -1.90
CA ASN A 26 -1.64 -10.24 -0.87
C ASN A 26 -0.52 -9.35 -0.33
N ARG A 27 0.15 -8.58 -1.19
CA ARG A 27 1.18 -7.61 -0.78
C ARG A 27 0.59 -6.50 0.08
N LEU A 28 -0.57 -5.96 -0.31
CA LEU A 28 -1.27 -4.94 0.47
C LEU A 28 -1.71 -5.48 1.85
N LEU A 29 -2.30 -6.67 1.88
CA LEU A 29 -2.72 -7.32 3.13
C LEU A 29 -1.54 -7.61 4.05
N ARG A 30 -0.40 -8.06 3.50
CA ARG A 30 0.84 -8.25 4.28
C ARG A 30 1.38 -6.94 4.83
N LEU A 31 1.38 -5.88 4.03
CA LEU A 31 1.78 -4.55 4.50
C LEU A 31 0.88 -4.07 5.65
N VAL A 32 -0.44 -4.25 5.55
CA VAL A 32 -1.40 -3.90 6.60
C VAL A 32 -1.19 -4.75 7.86
N ILE A 33 -0.94 -6.05 7.72
CA ILE A 33 -0.65 -6.94 8.86
C ILE A 33 0.66 -6.53 9.53
N ASP A 34 1.72 -6.26 8.77
CA ASP A 34 2.99 -5.80 9.32
C ASP A 34 2.80 -4.47 10.06
N VAL A 35 2.06 -3.53 9.47
CA VAL A 35 1.68 -2.23 10.05
C VAL A 35 0.86 -2.37 11.34
N THR A 36 0.02 -3.39 11.47
CA THR A 36 -0.86 -3.54 12.64
C THR A 36 -0.31 -4.48 13.72
N SER A 37 0.64 -5.35 13.37
CA SER A 37 1.16 -6.43 14.25
C SER A 37 2.55 -6.18 14.81
N SER A 38 3.33 -5.28 14.21
CA SER A 38 4.54 -4.77 14.86
C SER A 38 4.15 -3.77 15.95
N ASP A 39 4.98 -3.60 16.97
CA ASP A 39 5.08 -2.30 17.67
C ASP A 39 5.42 -1.29 16.57
N LEU A 40 4.37 -0.86 15.88
CA LEU A 40 4.53 -0.11 14.66
C LEU A 40 5.05 1.22 15.13
N ASP A 41 6.32 1.45 14.86
CA ASP A 41 6.86 2.76 15.00
C ASP A 41 6.10 3.63 14.00
N LEU A 42 5.06 4.29 14.51
CA LEU A 42 4.19 5.14 13.73
C LEU A 42 5.02 6.17 12.99
N SER A 43 6.16 6.59 13.57
CA SER A 43 7.12 7.49 12.96
C SER A 43 7.71 6.91 11.66
N GLU A 44 8.04 5.62 11.62
CA GLU A 44 8.55 4.95 10.42
C GLU A 44 7.47 4.83 9.33
N VAL A 45 6.23 4.59 9.71
CA VAL A 45 5.12 4.52 8.74
C VAL A 45 4.85 5.88 8.14
N VAL A 46 4.65 6.90 8.97
CA VAL A 46 4.34 8.25 8.47
C VAL A 46 5.50 8.85 7.68
N ARG A 47 6.75 8.38 7.86
CA ARG A 47 7.89 8.77 7.03
C ARG A 47 7.87 8.15 5.62
N ARG A 48 7.27 6.97 5.46
CA ARG A 48 7.21 6.26 4.16
C ARG A 48 5.96 6.57 3.35
N VAL A 49 4.84 6.81 4.02
CA VAL A 49 3.54 7.10 3.40
C VAL A 49 3.57 8.26 2.39
N PRO A 50 4.22 9.41 2.64
CA PRO A 50 4.24 10.54 1.70
C PRO A 50 4.75 10.15 0.32
N ALA A 51 5.83 9.36 0.24
CA ALA A 51 6.39 8.91 -1.03
C ALA A 51 5.42 7.98 -1.77
N LEU A 52 4.84 7.01 -1.06
CA LEU A 52 3.88 6.06 -1.63
C LEU A 52 2.61 6.77 -2.16
N VAL A 53 2.09 7.74 -1.42
CA VAL A 53 0.91 8.51 -1.83
C VAL A 53 1.21 9.39 -3.03
N THR A 54 2.38 10.03 -3.05
CA THR A 54 2.84 10.87 -4.16
C THR A 54 2.96 10.05 -5.44
N GLU A 55 3.60 8.87 -5.36
CA GLU A 55 3.71 7.92 -6.48
C GLU A 55 2.34 7.45 -6.96
N ALA A 56 1.44 7.07 -6.05
CA ALA A 56 0.13 6.53 -6.40
C ALA A 56 -0.83 7.56 -6.99
N THR A 57 -0.70 8.83 -6.62
CA THR A 57 -1.63 9.91 -7.02
C THR A 57 -1.08 10.79 -8.14
N GLY A 58 0.22 10.74 -8.40
CA GLY A 58 0.88 11.68 -9.31
C GLY A 58 0.91 13.13 -8.76
N SER A 59 0.74 13.29 -7.45
CA SER A 59 0.86 14.59 -6.79
C SER A 59 2.32 15.05 -6.76
N ASP A 60 2.57 16.36 -6.71
CA ASP A 60 3.93 16.88 -6.59
C ASP A 60 4.49 16.73 -5.16
N VAL A 61 3.63 16.88 -4.15
CA VAL A 61 4.02 16.92 -2.73
C VAL A 61 2.92 16.32 -1.87
N CYS A 62 3.33 15.57 -0.84
CA CYS A 62 2.45 15.04 0.20
C CYS A 62 2.98 15.40 1.60
N PHE A 63 2.07 15.82 2.48
CA PHE A 63 2.30 16.10 3.89
C PHE A 63 1.33 15.29 4.76
N VAL A 64 1.85 14.69 5.82
CA VAL A 64 1.10 13.91 6.80
C VAL A 64 1.17 14.63 8.13
N HIS A 65 0.00 14.94 8.69
CA HIS A 65 -0.12 15.62 9.96
C HIS A 65 -0.84 14.72 10.98
N LEU A 66 -0.38 14.74 12.23
CA LEU A 66 -1.11 14.18 13.36
C LEU A 66 -1.74 15.31 14.17
N VAL A 67 -2.99 15.10 14.56
CA VAL A 67 -3.71 15.98 15.47
C VAL A 67 -3.55 15.43 16.88
N ASP A 68 -3.01 16.25 17.77
CA ASP A 68 -2.97 16.04 19.20
C ASP A 68 -4.12 16.83 19.83
N GLU A 69 -5.23 16.14 20.10
CA GLU A 69 -6.44 16.76 20.65
C GLU A 69 -6.26 17.21 22.11
N GLU A 70 -5.43 16.50 22.88
CA GLU A 70 -5.16 16.86 24.28
C GLU A 70 -4.41 18.20 24.34
N GLN A 71 -3.42 18.36 23.47
CA GLN A 71 -2.57 19.55 23.42
C GLN A 71 -3.05 20.59 22.40
N HIS A 72 -4.20 20.36 21.74
CA HIS A 72 -4.81 21.23 20.72
C HIS A 72 -3.81 21.66 19.64
N ARG A 73 -3.03 20.72 19.14
CA ARG A 73 -1.94 20.98 18.19
C ARG A 73 -1.99 20.04 17.00
N VAL A 74 -1.56 20.52 15.85
CA VAL A 74 -1.32 19.70 14.65
C VAL A 74 0.17 19.67 14.37
N VAL A 75 0.76 18.48 14.29
CA VAL A 75 2.21 18.29 14.07
C VAL A 75 2.44 17.67 12.69
N LEU A 76 3.38 18.23 11.92
CA LEU A 76 3.86 17.59 10.70
C LEU A 76 4.72 16.38 11.08
N VAL A 77 4.27 15.18 10.73
CA VAL A 77 4.94 13.93 11.09
C VAL A 77 5.56 13.21 9.90
N GLY A 78 5.16 13.56 8.68
CA GLY A 78 5.70 12.98 7.46
C GLY A 78 5.58 13.95 6.30
N ALA A 79 6.59 13.95 5.42
CA ALA A 79 6.58 14.76 4.21
C ALA A 79 7.42 14.10 3.11
N THR A 80 7.23 14.59 1.89
CA THR A 80 8.06 14.22 0.73
C THR A 80 9.34 15.06 0.70
N PRO A 81 10.50 14.53 0.24
CA PRO A 81 11.72 15.33 0.14
C PRO A 81 11.56 16.56 -0.75
N PRO A 82 12.22 17.69 -0.42
CA PRO A 82 13.12 17.90 0.74
C PRO A 82 12.38 18.26 2.03
N PHE A 83 11.05 18.16 2.04
CA PHE A 83 10.24 18.67 3.13
C PHE A 83 10.21 17.77 4.37
N ASP A 84 10.78 16.58 4.26
CA ASP A 84 10.97 15.65 5.38
C ASP A 84 11.87 16.22 6.48
N GLU A 85 12.72 17.20 6.15
CA GLU A 85 13.53 17.94 7.12
C GLU A 85 12.70 18.79 8.10
N GLN A 86 11.44 19.14 7.78
CA GLN A 86 10.56 19.94 8.64
C GLN A 86 9.67 19.11 9.57
N VAL A 87 9.75 17.78 9.47
CA VAL A 87 9.02 16.86 10.37
C VAL A 87 9.37 17.15 11.83
N GLY A 88 8.35 17.27 12.68
CA GLY A 88 8.47 17.61 14.09
C GLY A 88 8.72 19.09 14.40
N MET A 89 9.20 19.89 13.43
CA MET A 89 9.45 21.32 13.60
C MET A 89 8.22 22.18 13.30
N VAL A 90 7.39 21.77 12.35
CA VAL A 90 6.17 22.48 11.99
C VAL A 90 5.00 22.01 12.86
N GLN A 91 4.42 22.97 13.57
CA GLN A 91 3.30 22.75 14.50
C GLN A 91 2.33 23.92 14.39
N LEU A 92 1.03 23.61 14.39
CA LEU A 92 -0.10 24.55 14.30
C LEU A 92 -1.00 24.43 15.52
#